data_AF-A0A2G1DL40-F1
#
_entry.id   AF-A0A2G1DL40-F1
#
_cell.length_a   1.000
_cell.length_b   1.000
_cell.length_c   1.000
_cell.angle_alpha   90.00
_cell.angle_beta   90.00
_cell.angle_gamma   90.00
#
_symmetry.space_group_name_H-M   'P 1'
#
loop_
_entity.id
_entity.type
_entity.pdbx_description
1 polymer ?
#
loop_
_entity_poly.entity_id
_entity_poly.type
_entity_poly.pdbx_seq_one_letter_code
_entity_poly.pdbx_strand_id
1 'polypeptide(L)'
;MSSIDDNEKIELDNIQKELILTNLDADGKLSCLKAFKVARLIGKHPKEMSAITKSLGIKITNCELGVFGKLNFHDPHILVYNRLQQNYMGNKQIECKVLWDEAQNSTLRMVGSTVKNSDIEVTHCQLGCFRERKGKNESKS
;
A
#
# COMPACT_ATOMS: atom_id res chain seq x y z
N MET A 1 3.86 1.84 -15.60
CA MET A 1 2.86 1.36 -14.62
C MET A 1 1.55 2.05 -14.94
N SER A 2 0.61 1.31 -15.53
CA SER A 2 -0.73 1.81 -15.86
C SER A 2 -1.69 1.41 -14.74
N SER A 3 -2.19 2.40 -14.01
CA SER A 3 -3.31 2.22 -13.08
C SER A 3 -4.61 2.31 -13.89
N ILE A 4 -5.54 1.37 -13.67
CA ILE A 4 -6.73 1.19 -14.50
C ILE A 4 -7.89 2.13 -14.13
N ASP A 5 -7.77 2.92 -13.07
CA ASP A 5 -8.84 3.79 -12.58
C ASP A 5 -8.55 5.28 -12.90
N ASP A 6 -8.04 5.56 -14.09
CA ASP A 6 -7.73 6.93 -14.57
C ASP A 6 -8.99 7.73 -15.00
N ASN A 7 -10.20 7.14 -14.89
CA ASN A 7 -11.46 7.74 -15.36
C ASN A 7 -12.49 8.09 -14.28
N GLU A 8 -12.24 7.83 -12.99
CA GLU A 8 -13.12 8.35 -11.92
C GLU A 8 -12.69 9.79 -11.56
N LYS A 9 -13.42 10.79 -12.05
CA LYS A 9 -13.31 12.16 -11.55
C LYS A 9 -13.91 12.22 -10.16
N ILE A 10 -13.06 12.00 -9.16
CA ILE A 10 -13.45 12.15 -7.75
C ILE A 10 -13.37 13.63 -7.41
N GLU A 11 -14.52 14.28 -7.33
CA GLU A 11 -14.61 15.65 -6.86
C GLU A 11 -14.41 15.70 -5.35
N LEU A 12 -13.56 16.64 -4.93
CA LEU A 12 -13.29 16.96 -3.53
C LEU A 12 -13.68 18.41 -3.26
N ASP A 13 -14.36 18.63 -2.14
CA ASP A 13 -14.58 19.97 -1.61
C ASP A 13 -13.28 20.57 -1.04
N ASN A 14 -13.34 21.84 -0.63
CA ASN A 14 -12.16 22.55 -0.12
C ASN A 14 -11.65 21.97 1.21
N ILE A 15 -12.54 21.49 2.08
CA ILE A 15 -12.18 20.90 3.38
C ILE A 15 -11.47 19.57 3.16
N GLN A 16 -11.96 18.73 2.24
CA GLN A 16 -11.34 17.46 1.87
C GLN A 16 -9.94 17.68 1.28
N LYS A 17 -9.77 18.68 0.42
CA LYS A 17 -8.45 19.05 -0.13
C LYS A 17 -7.51 19.51 0.98
N GLU A 18 -7.97 20.37 1.88
CA GLU A 18 -7.18 20.86 3.01
C GLU A 18 -6.73 19.72 3.93
N LEU A 19 -7.61 18.76 4.23
CA LEU A 19 -7.28 17.58 5.03
C LEU A 19 -6.18 16.72 4.38
N ILE A 20 -6.14 16.64 3.05
CA ILE A 20 -5.04 15.96 2.35
C ILE A 20 -3.73 16.75 2.52
N LEU A 21 -3.75 18.06 2.23
CA LEU A 21 -2.55 18.91 2.23
C LEU A 21 -1.91 19.03 3.62
N THR A 22 -2.73 19.14 4.66
CA THR A 22 -2.25 19.24 6.05
C THR A 22 -1.68 17.94 6.61
N ASN A 23 -1.88 16.80 5.91
CA ASN A 23 -1.34 15.51 6.32
C ASN A 23 -0.07 15.10 5.56
N LEU A 24 0.42 15.92 4.62
CA LEU A 24 1.66 15.63 3.89
C LEU A 24 2.88 15.60 4.81
N ASP A 25 3.94 14.92 4.37
CA ASP A 25 5.26 15.02 4.99
C ASP A 25 6.04 16.26 4.49
N ALA A 26 7.25 16.44 4.99
CA ALA A 26 8.10 17.58 4.63
C ALA A 26 8.46 17.65 3.13
N ASP A 27 8.32 16.52 2.40
CA ASP A 27 8.56 16.45 0.96
C ASP A 27 7.27 16.63 0.14
N GLY A 28 6.13 16.96 0.78
CA GLY A 28 4.83 17.06 0.12
C GLY A 28 4.24 15.70 -0.30
N LYS A 29 4.65 14.60 0.33
CA LYS A 29 4.18 13.24 0.02
C LYS A 29 3.24 12.73 1.11
N LEU A 30 2.43 11.74 0.76
CA LEU A 30 1.50 11.10 1.69
C LEU A 30 1.94 9.66 1.95
N SER A 31 2.30 9.31 3.19
CA SER A 31 2.64 7.91 3.50
C SER A 31 1.42 7.00 3.34
N CYS A 32 1.62 5.71 3.07
CA CYS A 32 0.55 4.73 2.90
C CYS A 32 -0.40 4.73 4.10
N LEU A 33 0.14 4.70 5.32
CA LEU A 33 -0.67 4.74 6.53
C LEU A 33 -1.48 6.04 6.66
N LYS A 34 -0.85 7.19 6.37
CA LYS A 34 -1.56 8.48 6.36
C LYS A 34 -2.62 8.53 5.27
N ALA A 35 -2.39 7.94 4.10
CA ALA A 35 -3.38 7.87 3.02
C ALA A 35 -4.64 7.11 3.46
N PHE A 36 -4.50 5.98 4.17
CA PHE A 36 -5.65 5.29 4.76
C PHE A 36 -6.39 6.15 5.79
N LYS A 37 -5.64 6.85 6.66
CA LYS A 37 -6.23 7.76 7.66
C LYS A 37 -7.02 8.87 6.96
N VAL A 38 -6.41 9.54 6.00
CA VAL A 38 -7.02 10.65 5.27
C VAL A 38 -8.24 10.19 4.48
N ALA A 39 -8.19 9.04 3.80
CA ALA A 39 -9.34 8.46 3.10
C ALA A 39 -10.59 8.41 3.99
N ARG A 40 -10.42 7.90 5.22
CA ARG A 40 -11.51 7.84 6.21
C ARG A 40 -11.97 9.23 6.64
N LEU A 41 -11.03 10.16 6.88
CA LEU A 41 -11.36 11.53 7.28
C LEU A 41 -12.17 12.29 6.22
N ILE A 42 -11.87 12.07 4.94
CA ILE A 42 -12.56 12.73 3.83
C ILE A 42 -13.78 11.95 3.32
N GLY A 43 -14.12 10.82 3.96
CA GLY A 43 -15.27 9.98 3.57
C GLY A 43 -15.12 9.28 2.22
N LYS A 44 -13.89 8.96 1.80
CA LYS A 44 -13.60 8.23 0.55
C LYS A 44 -13.09 6.82 0.83
N HIS A 45 -13.30 5.91 -0.11
CA HIS A 45 -12.77 4.56 -0.01
C HIS A 45 -11.24 4.58 -0.19
N PRO A 46 -10.49 3.76 0.56
CA PRO A 46 -9.04 3.68 0.40
C PRO A 46 -8.59 3.45 -1.04
N LYS A 47 -9.29 2.61 -1.81
CA LYS A 47 -8.98 2.29 -3.22
C LYS A 47 -8.94 3.52 -4.13
N GLU A 48 -9.65 4.59 -3.76
CA GLU A 48 -9.73 5.84 -4.51
C GLU A 48 -8.50 6.75 -4.28
N MET A 49 -7.72 6.51 -3.21
CA MET A 49 -6.65 7.42 -2.81
C MET A 49 -5.54 7.58 -3.84
N SER A 50 -5.22 6.53 -4.60
CA SER A 50 -4.25 6.64 -5.69
C SER A 50 -4.74 7.60 -6.78
N ALA A 51 -6.02 7.55 -7.15
CA ALA A 51 -6.58 8.46 -8.15
C ALA A 51 -6.68 9.89 -7.60
N ILE A 52 -7.17 10.05 -6.37
CA ILE A 52 -7.26 11.35 -5.66
C ILE A 52 -5.89 12.02 -5.60
N THR A 53 -4.88 11.34 -5.04
CA THR A 53 -3.55 11.94 -4.88
C THR A 53 -2.88 12.22 -6.22
N LYS A 54 -3.05 11.35 -7.22
CA LYS A 54 -2.57 11.60 -8.59
C LYS A 54 -3.18 12.86 -9.19
N SER A 55 -4.47 13.09 -9.02
CA SER A 55 -5.16 14.29 -9.52
C SER A 55 -4.64 15.59 -8.88
N LEU A 56 -4.11 15.49 -7.66
CA LEU A 56 -3.52 16.60 -6.90
C LEU A 56 -2.00 16.71 -7.07
N GLY A 57 -1.37 15.87 -7.89
CA GLY A 57 0.09 15.84 -8.04
C GLY A 57 0.85 15.30 -6.82
N ILE A 58 0.17 14.63 -5.89
CA ILE A 58 0.72 14.10 -4.64
C ILE A 58 1.10 12.63 -4.83
N LYS A 59 2.25 12.22 -4.30
CA LYS A 59 2.71 10.83 -4.36
C LYS A 59 2.43 10.09 -3.05
N ILE A 60 1.85 8.89 -3.16
CA ILE A 60 1.79 7.95 -2.04
C ILE A 60 3.15 7.24 -1.90
N THR A 61 3.71 7.25 -0.69
CA THR A 61 5.01 6.64 -0.37
C THR A 61 4.94 5.72 0.83
N ASN A 62 6.04 5.03 1.15
CA ASN A 62 6.26 4.32 2.41
C ASN A 62 5.08 3.39 2.79
N CYS A 63 5.06 2.20 2.19
CA CYS A 63 4.09 1.17 2.51
C CYS A 63 4.51 0.40 3.77
N GLU A 64 3.64 0.37 4.77
CA GLU A 64 4.02 -0.18 6.09
C GLU A 64 4.10 -1.71 6.07
N LEU A 65 3.51 -2.30 5.03
CA LEU A 65 3.54 -3.73 4.72
C LEU A 65 4.73 -4.10 3.80
N GLY A 66 5.72 -3.23 3.65
CA GLY A 66 6.97 -3.58 2.97
C GLY A 66 6.90 -3.70 1.45
N VAL A 67 5.78 -3.30 0.83
CA VAL A 67 5.61 -3.44 -0.62
C VAL A 67 6.47 -2.40 -1.35
N PHE A 68 6.25 -1.11 -1.14
CA PHE A 68 7.00 -0.04 -1.82
C PHE A 68 7.44 1.07 -0.85
N GLY A 69 8.29 1.97 -1.34
CA GLY A 69 8.88 3.03 -0.53
C GLY A 69 10.26 2.66 0.02
N LYS A 70 10.74 3.46 0.96
CA LYS A 70 12.13 3.39 1.48
C LYS A 70 12.20 3.04 2.96
N LEU A 71 11.12 2.51 3.54
CA LEU A 71 11.13 2.09 4.94
C LEU A 71 12.07 0.92 5.15
N ASN A 72 12.75 0.95 6.29
CA ASN A 72 13.67 -0.08 6.71
C ASN A 72 12.91 -1.19 7.43
N PHE A 73 13.14 -2.42 6.98
CA PHE A 73 12.54 -3.62 7.51
C PHE A 73 13.63 -4.58 7.99
N HIS A 74 13.33 -5.32 9.05
CA HIS A 74 14.21 -6.34 9.64
C HIS A 74 13.90 -7.72 9.05
N ASP A 75 14.50 -8.76 9.62
CA ASP A 75 14.34 -10.14 9.17
C ASP A 75 12.86 -10.61 9.14
N PRO A 76 12.51 -11.52 8.23
CA PRO A 76 11.20 -12.14 8.19
C PRO A 76 10.84 -12.84 9.49
N HIS A 77 9.55 -12.80 9.85
CA HIS A 77 9.06 -13.51 11.01
C HIS A 77 8.42 -14.84 10.56
N ILE A 78 9.00 -15.97 10.91
CA ILE A 78 8.59 -17.29 10.39
C ILE A 78 7.11 -17.60 10.66
N LEU A 79 6.59 -17.23 11.82
CA LEU A 79 5.18 -17.45 12.16
C LEU A 79 4.23 -16.61 11.29
N VAL A 80 4.62 -15.39 10.93
CA VAL A 80 3.84 -14.52 10.04
C VAL A 80 3.89 -15.09 8.61
N TYR A 81 5.08 -15.51 8.17
CA TYR A 81 5.25 -16.15 6.86
C TYR A 81 4.34 -17.38 6.72
N ASN A 82 4.40 -18.31 7.68
CA ASN A 82 3.61 -19.53 7.65
C ASN A 82 2.10 -19.29 7.63
N ARG A 83 1.60 -18.24 8.33
CA ARG A 83 0.19 -17.85 8.29
C ARG A 83 -0.20 -17.26 6.93
N LEU A 84 0.65 -16.40 6.37
CA LEU A 84 0.42 -15.81 5.05
C LEU A 84 0.39 -16.89 3.96
N GLN A 85 1.28 -17.88 4.01
CA GLN A 85 1.33 -19.00 3.05
C GLN A 85 0.04 -19.82 2.98
N GLN A 86 -0.78 -19.86 4.05
CA GLN A 86 -2.07 -20.56 4.03
C GLN A 86 -3.05 -19.96 3.01
N ASN A 87 -2.78 -18.74 2.51
CA ASN A 87 -3.61 -18.06 1.52
C ASN A 87 -3.15 -18.33 0.08
N TYR A 88 -2.11 -19.12 -0.13
CA TYR A 88 -1.59 -19.43 -1.47
C TYR A 88 -2.55 -20.34 -2.25
N MET A 89 -2.99 -19.88 -3.42
CA MET A 89 -3.83 -20.65 -4.36
C MET A 89 -3.00 -21.16 -5.54
N GLY A 90 -1.95 -21.94 -5.25
CA GLY A 90 -1.05 -22.49 -6.28
C GLY A 90 0.04 -21.52 -6.78
N ASN A 91 0.10 -20.31 -6.24
CA ASN A 91 1.18 -19.36 -6.46
C ASN A 91 1.47 -18.57 -5.17
N LYS A 92 2.54 -17.77 -5.16
CA LYS A 92 2.99 -16.99 -3.99
C LYS A 92 2.36 -15.59 -3.90
N GLN A 93 1.24 -15.37 -4.60
CA GLN A 93 0.58 -14.08 -4.61
C GLN A 93 -0.40 -13.95 -3.46
N ILE A 94 -0.38 -12.80 -2.80
CA ILE A 94 -1.27 -12.46 -1.71
C ILE A 94 -1.81 -11.06 -1.93
N GLU A 95 -3.12 -10.89 -1.79
CA GLU A 95 -3.73 -9.56 -1.85
C GLU A 95 -3.31 -8.68 -0.67
N CYS A 96 -3.15 -7.39 -0.91
CA CYS A 96 -2.80 -6.42 0.12
C CYS A 96 -3.78 -6.45 1.32
N LYS A 97 -5.04 -6.82 1.10
CA LYS A 97 -6.03 -6.98 2.17
C LYS A 97 -5.64 -8.05 3.19
N VAL A 98 -5.17 -9.20 2.72
CA VAL A 98 -4.77 -10.33 3.59
C VAL A 98 -3.63 -9.91 4.52
N LEU A 99 -2.69 -9.08 4.03
CA LEU A 99 -1.59 -8.54 4.84
C LEU A 99 -2.08 -7.59 5.95
N TRP A 100 -3.10 -6.78 5.67
CA TRP A 100 -3.72 -5.91 6.67
C TRP A 100 -4.50 -6.71 7.72
N ASP A 101 -5.15 -7.79 7.30
CA ASP A 101 -5.88 -8.69 8.19
C ASP A 101 -4.89 -9.47 9.09
N GLU A 102 -3.77 -9.96 8.54
CA GLU A 102 -2.68 -10.58 9.32
C GLU A 102 -2.02 -9.58 10.30
N ALA A 103 -1.93 -8.30 9.94
CA ALA A 103 -1.39 -7.28 10.83
C ALA A 103 -2.25 -7.05 12.09
N GLN A 104 -3.54 -7.46 12.09
CA GLN A 104 -4.38 -7.44 13.30
C GLN A 104 -3.98 -8.54 14.30
N ASN A 105 -3.45 -9.66 13.82
CA ASN A 105 -2.97 -10.77 14.64
C ASN A 105 -1.47 -10.63 15.01
N SER A 106 -0.81 -9.58 14.51
CA SER A 106 0.62 -9.34 14.68
C SER A 106 0.92 -7.84 14.74
N THR A 107 1.78 -7.33 13.87
CA THR A 107 2.01 -5.88 13.70
C THR A 107 2.33 -5.57 12.23
N LEU A 108 2.05 -4.33 11.81
CA LEU A 108 2.44 -3.86 10.46
C LEU A 108 3.93 -4.07 10.18
N ARG A 109 4.78 -3.81 11.17
CA ARG A 109 6.24 -3.95 11.03
C ARG A 109 6.65 -5.40 10.80
N MET A 110 6.08 -6.36 11.53
CA MET A 110 6.38 -7.78 11.35
C MET A 110 5.91 -8.30 9.99
N VAL A 111 4.69 -7.91 9.58
CA VAL A 111 4.16 -8.25 8.25
C VAL A 111 5.02 -7.63 7.17
N GLY A 112 5.33 -6.34 7.27
CA GLY A 112 6.17 -5.66 6.28
C GLY A 112 7.58 -6.22 6.19
N SER A 113 8.19 -6.61 7.32
CA SER A 113 9.46 -7.32 7.35
C SER A 113 9.41 -8.64 6.60
N THR A 114 8.36 -9.42 6.87
CA THR A 114 8.16 -10.71 6.24
C THR A 114 7.94 -10.57 4.73
N VAL A 115 7.07 -9.67 4.29
CA VAL A 115 6.80 -9.43 2.87
C VAL A 115 8.02 -8.87 2.14
N LYS A 116 8.71 -7.89 2.73
CA LYS A 116 9.83 -7.22 2.07
C LYS A 116 10.98 -8.18 1.79
N ASN A 117 11.22 -9.11 2.71
CA ASN A 117 12.42 -9.97 2.75
C ASN A 117 12.09 -11.46 2.50
N SER A 118 10.97 -11.75 1.85
CA SER A 118 10.61 -13.10 1.38
C SER A 118 10.25 -13.10 -0.12
N ASP A 119 9.75 -14.23 -0.58
CA ASP A 119 9.27 -14.51 -1.93
C ASP A 119 7.76 -14.23 -2.13
N ILE A 120 7.10 -13.61 -1.15
CA ILE A 120 5.69 -13.20 -1.26
C ILE A 120 5.55 -12.09 -2.30
N GLU A 121 4.62 -12.29 -3.24
CA GLU A 121 4.23 -11.28 -4.22
C GLU A 121 2.91 -10.63 -3.81
N VAL A 122 2.91 -9.31 -3.62
CA VAL A 122 1.70 -8.61 -3.21
C VAL A 122 0.94 -8.10 -4.43
N THR A 123 -0.36 -8.40 -4.46
CA THR A 123 -1.31 -7.93 -5.48
C THR A 123 -2.39 -7.05 -4.86
N HIS A 124 -3.16 -6.36 -5.70
CA HIS A 124 -4.35 -5.58 -5.35
C HIS A 124 -4.14 -4.63 -4.16
N CYS A 125 -3.31 -3.60 -4.36
CA CYS A 125 -3.10 -2.57 -3.34
C CYS A 125 -4.43 -1.95 -2.91
N GLN A 126 -4.70 -1.98 -1.61
CA GLN A 126 -5.92 -1.44 -1.02
C GLN A 126 -6.07 0.09 -1.18
N LEU A 127 -4.98 0.81 -1.49
CA LEU A 127 -5.01 2.25 -1.84
C LEU A 127 -5.16 2.54 -3.34
N GLY A 128 -5.20 1.49 -4.18
CA GLY A 128 -5.24 1.63 -5.63
C GLY A 128 -3.88 1.90 -6.29
N CYS A 129 -2.76 1.85 -5.55
CA CYS A 129 -1.44 2.18 -6.10
C CYS A 129 -0.95 1.21 -7.20
N PHE A 130 -1.41 -0.04 -7.19
CA PHE A 130 -1.12 -1.08 -8.19
C PHE A 130 -2.12 -2.24 -8.07
N ARG A 131 -2.34 -2.99 -9.15
CA ARG A 131 -3.11 -4.27 -9.15
C ARG A 131 -2.20 -5.49 -9.16
N GLU A 132 -1.24 -5.52 -10.08
CA GLU A 132 -0.23 -6.57 -10.13
C GLU A 132 1.15 -5.93 -10.06
N ARG A 133 2.05 -6.57 -9.33
CA ARG A 133 3.46 -6.24 -9.36
C ARG A 133 4.14 -7.25 -10.26
N LYS A 134 4.63 -6.81 -11.42
CA LYS A 134 5.61 -7.61 -12.17
C LYS A 134 6.80 -7.81 -11.22
N GLY A 135 7.12 -9.08 -10.95
CA GLY A 135 7.88 -9.53 -9.79
C GLY A 135 9.23 -8.84 -9.60
N LYS A 136 9.80 -9.00 -8.41
CA LYS A 136 11.24 -8.77 -8.19
C LYS A 136 12.01 -9.87 -8.94
N ASN A 137 12.16 -9.72 -10.25
CA ASN A 137 13.18 -10.38 -11.05
C ASN A 137 13.40 -9.53 -12.28
N GLU A 138 14.32 -8.56 -12.14
CA GLU A 138 15.24 -8.07 -13.17
C GLU A 138 16.00 -6.89 -12.56
N SER A 139 17.04 -7.21 -11.80
CA SER A 139 18.17 -6.30 -11.67
C SER A 139 19.42 -7.04 -12.10
N LYS A 140 20.09 -6.41 -13.08
CA LYS A 140 21.46 -6.61 -13.56
C LYS A 140 21.59 -7.42 -14.86
N SER A 141 21.50 -6.71 -15.99
CA SER A 141 22.63 -6.71 -16.93
C SER A 141 23.57 -5.58 -16.55
#